data_AF-A0A453EZC6-F1
#
_entry.id   AF-A0A453EZC6-F1
#
_cell.length_a   1.000
_cell.length_b   1.000
_cell.length_c   1.000
_cell.angle_alpha   90.00
_cell.angle_beta   90.00
_cell.angle_gamma   90.00
#
_symmetry.space_group_name_H-M   'P 1'
#
loop_
_entity.id
_entity.type
_entity.pdbx_description
1 polymer ?
#
loop_
_entity_poly.entity_id
_entity_poly.type
_entity_poly.pdbx_seq_one_letter_code
_entity_poly.pdbx_strand_id
1 'polypeptide(L)'
;TIIVAHEFFDALPIHQFQKGSRGWCEKMVDLAGDSSFRFVLSPQPTASLIFLSKRCQWASAEELEKVEQIEVCPKAMEITEQIADRISSDGGGALIIDYGKNGIVSDSLQV
;
A
#
# COMPACT_ATOMS: atom_id res chain seq x y z
N THR A 1 -0.84 -24.25 13.19
CA THR A 1 -1.72 -23.64 12.17
C THR A 1 -1.00 -23.55 10.84
N ILE A 2 -1.65 -23.89 9.70
CA ILE A 2 -1.09 -23.67 8.35
C ILE A 2 -1.99 -22.69 7.62
N ILE A 3 -1.41 -21.61 7.10
CA ILE A 3 -2.12 -20.56 6.36
C ILE A 3 -1.57 -20.52 4.94
N VAL A 4 -2.47 -20.52 3.96
CA VAL A 4 -2.11 -20.40 2.55
C VAL A 4 -2.90 -19.24 1.96
N ALA A 5 -2.20 -18.31 1.33
CA ALA A 5 -2.78 -17.19 0.59
C ALA A 5 -2.19 -17.21 -0.83
N HIS A 6 -3.04 -17.44 -1.84
CA HIS A 6 -2.65 -17.53 -3.23
C HIS A 6 -3.44 -16.50 -4.02
N GLU A 7 -2.76 -15.52 -4.62
CA GLU A 7 -3.40 -14.40 -5.35
C GLU A 7 -4.49 -13.72 -4.51
N PHE A 8 -4.12 -13.39 -3.27
CA PHE A 8 -5.05 -12.80 -2.30
C PHE A 8 -4.67 -11.36 -1.97
N PHE A 9 -3.37 -11.05 -1.91
CA PHE A 9 -2.89 -9.75 -1.48
C PHE A 9 -2.91 -8.71 -2.60
N ASP A 10 -2.72 -9.12 -3.85
CA ASP A 10 -2.90 -8.26 -5.04
C ASP A 10 -4.34 -7.75 -5.22
N ALA A 11 -5.33 -8.50 -4.73
CA ALA A 11 -6.74 -8.12 -4.76
C ALA A 11 -7.15 -7.17 -3.62
N LEU A 12 -6.26 -6.90 -2.64
CA LEU A 12 -6.57 -6.03 -1.51
C LEU A 12 -6.49 -4.54 -1.90
N PRO A 13 -7.34 -3.68 -1.32
CA PRO A 13 -7.37 -2.26 -1.65
C PRO A 13 -6.07 -1.55 -1.24
N ILE A 14 -5.55 -0.75 -2.16
CA ILE A 14 -4.36 0.07 -1.96
C ILE A 14 -4.71 1.55 -1.80
N HIS A 15 -3.81 2.27 -1.14
CA HIS A 15 -3.71 3.72 -1.16
C HIS A 15 -2.51 4.10 -2.03
N GLN A 16 -2.68 5.07 -2.92
CA GLN A 16 -1.59 5.64 -3.72
C GLN A 16 -1.25 7.03 -3.19
N PHE A 17 0.03 7.30 -2.95
CA PHE A 17 0.52 8.62 -2.52
C PHE A 17 1.50 9.16 -3.55
N GLN A 18 1.39 10.44 -3.89
CA GLN A 18 2.28 11.10 -4.84
C GLN A 18 2.98 12.29 -4.18
N LYS A 19 4.28 12.43 -4.46
CA LYS A 19 5.09 13.55 -4.01
C LYS A 19 4.79 14.77 -4.87
N GLY A 20 4.30 15.84 -4.25
CA GLY A 20 4.04 17.13 -4.89
C GLY A 20 4.84 18.27 -4.25
N SER A 21 4.62 19.49 -4.74
CA SER A 21 5.24 20.71 -4.19
C SER A 21 4.89 20.97 -2.71
N ARG A 22 3.81 20.37 -2.22
CA ARG A 22 3.31 20.48 -0.83
C ARG A 22 3.68 19.27 0.04
N GLY A 23 4.55 18.40 -0.46
CA GLY A 23 4.83 17.09 0.15
C GLY A 23 3.94 15.98 -0.40
N TRP A 24 3.85 14.88 0.34
CA TRP A 24 3.04 13.71 -0.05
C TRP A 24 1.55 14.03 0.01
N CYS A 25 0.85 13.80 -1.10
CA CYS A 25 -0.60 13.93 -1.22
C CYS A 25 -1.18 12.56 -1.60
N GLU A 26 -2.37 12.25 -1.10
CA GLU A 26 -3.06 11.01 -1.45
C GLU A 26 -3.72 11.18 -2.82
N LYS A 27 -3.61 10.16 -3.68
CA LYS A 27 -4.29 10.10 -4.97
C LYS A 27 -5.69 9.53 -4.74
N MET A 28 -6.69 10.33 -5.09
CA MET A 28 -8.11 10.12 -4.83
C MET A 28 -8.87 10.00 -6.14
N VAL A 29 -10.09 9.48 -6.07
CA VAL A 29 -11.04 9.48 -7.18
C VAL A 29 -12.07 10.58 -6.96
N ASP A 30 -12.29 11.41 -7.99
CA ASP A 30 -13.24 12.52 -8.00
C ASP A 30 -14.15 12.44 -9.23
N LEU A 31 -15.25 13.19 -9.22
CA LEU A 31 -16.15 13.33 -10.37
C LEU A 31 -15.74 14.54 -11.22
N ALA A 32 -15.52 14.31 -12.51
CA ALA A 32 -15.37 15.38 -13.48
C ALA A 32 -16.73 16.04 -13.80
N GLY A 33 -16.70 17.19 -14.47
CA GLY A 33 -17.92 17.95 -14.82
C GLY A 33 -18.90 17.20 -15.73
N ASP A 34 -18.45 16.16 -16.41
CA ASP A 34 -19.24 15.26 -17.26
C ASP A 34 -19.70 13.98 -16.53
N SER A 35 -19.55 13.92 -15.20
CA SER A 35 -19.83 12.74 -14.36
C SER A 35 -18.91 11.53 -14.60
N SER A 36 -17.81 11.67 -15.35
CA SER A 36 -16.77 10.64 -15.42
C SER A 36 -15.88 10.64 -14.17
N PHE A 37 -15.30 9.49 -13.83
CA PHE A 37 -14.32 9.40 -12.75
C PHE A 37 -12.94 9.87 -13.22
N ARG A 38 -12.25 10.63 -12.38
CA ARG A 38 -10.85 11.05 -12.62
C ARG A 38 -10.02 10.90 -11.35
N PHE A 39 -8.71 10.70 -11.53
CA PHE A 39 -7.77 10.79 -10.43
C PHE A 39 -7.44 12.25 -10.11
N VAL A 40 -7.40 12.58 -8.82
CA VAL A 40 -6.98 13.89 -8.30
C VAL A 40 -6.04 13.69 -7.11
N LEU A 41 -5.26 14.73 -6.77
CA LEU A 41 -4.49 14.73 -5.53
C LEU A 41 -5.25 15.44 -4.42
N SER A 42 -5.17 14.88 -3.20
CA SER A 42 -5.79 15.48 -2.03
C SER A 42 -5.33 16.94 -1.86
N PRO A 43 -6.25 17.87 -1.53
CA PRO A 43 -5.88 19.28 -1.37
C PRO A 43 -5.02 19.50 -0.12
N GLN A 44 -5.09 18.59 0.85
CA GLN A 44 -4.29 18.59 2.07
C GLN A 44 -3.84 17.16 2.41
N PRO A 45 -2.79 17.00 3.22
CA PRO A 45 -2.43 15.76 3.88
C PRO A 45 -3.66 15.06 4.49
N THR A 46 -3.90 13.79 4.13
CA THR A 46 -5.00 13.00 4.69
C THR A 46 -4.51 12.17 5.88
N ALA A 47 -5.44 11.67 6.69
CA ALA A 47 -5.10 10.76 7.79
C ALA A 47 -4.39 9.47 7.31
N SER A 48 -4.61 9.05 6.06
CA SER A 48 -3.98 7.88 5.44
C SER A 48 -2.45 7.98 5.35
N LEU A 49 -1.86 9.18 5.46
CA LEU A 49 -0.41 9.37 5.45
C LEU A 49 0.31 8.60 6.57
N ILE A 50 -0.38 8.24 7.66
CA ILE A 50 0.19 7.37 8.69
C ILE A 50 0.66 6.04 8.11
N PHE A 51 -0.03 5.51 7.09
CA PHE A 51 0.33 4.24 6.45
C PHE A 51 1.57 4.40 5.58
N LEU A 52 1.70 5.55 4.90
CA LEU A 52 2.91 5.90 4.17
C LEU A 52 4.11 6.01 5.12
N SER A 53 3.97 6.74 6.23
CA SER A 53 5.04 6.87 7.23
C SER A 53 5.48 5.52 7.78
N LYS A 54 4.54 4.60 8.05
CA LYS A 54 4.88 3.22 8.41
C LYS A 54 5.65 2.55 7.27
N ARG A 55 5.10 2.52 6.05
CA ARG A 55 5.71 1.84 4.88
C ARG A 55 7.15 2.31 4.61
N CYS A 56 7.43 3.59 4.80
CA CYS A 56 8.75 4.18 4.58
C CYS A 56 9.79 3.78 5.65
N GLN A 57 9.39 3.29 6.83
CA GLN A 57 10.34 2.82 7.85
C GLN A 57 11.19 1.63 7.38
N TRP A 58 10.66 0.85 6.44
CA TRP A 58 11.34 -0.33 5.88
C TRP A 58 12.08 -0.06 4.57
N ALA A 59 12.01 1.16 4.05
CA ALA A 59 12.68 1.54 2.80
C ALA A 59 14.02 2.22 3.06
N SER A 60 14.99 1.99 2.19
CA SER A 60 16.26 2.73 2.25
C SER A 60 16.06 4.19 1.85
N ALA A 61 16.92 5.08 2.35
CA ALA A 61 16.88 6.49 1.99
C ALA A 61 17.05 6.70 0.47
N GLU A 62 17.90 5.90 -0.17
CA GLU A 62 18.15 5.94 -1.61
C GLU A 62 16.92 5.52 -2.44
N GLU A 63 16.13 4.55 -1.97
CA GLU A 63 14.86 4.19 -2.60
C GLU A 63 13.84 5.32 -2.45
N LEU A 64 13.73 5.92 -1.26
CA LEU A 64 12.77 6.99 -0.99
C LEU A 64 13.05 8.27 -1.77
N GLU A 65 14.32 8.58 -2.06
CA GLU A 65 14.69 9.75 -2.87
C GLU A 65 14.28 9.62 -4.33
N LYS A 66 14.32 8.41 -4.89
CA LYS A 66 14.07 8.14 -6.31
C LYS A 66 12.60 7.95 -6.65
N VAL A 67 11.74 7.86 -5.64
CA VAL A 67 10.33 7.50 -5.82
C VAL A 67 9.44 8.74 -5.74
N GLU A 68 8.64 8.94 -6.80
CA GLU A 68 7.65 10.03 -6.89
C GLU A 68 6.25 9.60 -6.46
N GLN A 69 5.95 8.30 -6.49
CA GLN A 69 4.66 7.72 -6.12
C GLN A 69 4.87 6.43 -5.32
N ILE A 70 4.08 6.21 -4.27
CA ILE A 70 4.15 5.01 -3.42
C ILE A 70 2.76 4.41 -3.24
N GLU A 71 2.66 3.09 -3.40
CA GLU A 71 1.49 2.32 -3.05
C GLU A 71 1.64 1.67 -1.68
N VAL A 72 0.57 1.71 -0.89
CA VAL A 72 0.50 1.08 0.43
C VAL A 72 -0.80 0.31 0.55
N CYS A 73 -0.74 -0.93 1.04
CA CYS A 73 -1.92 -1.72 1.35
C CYS A 73 -2.06 -1.90 2.88
N PRO A 74 -2.81 -1.01 3.58
CA PRO A 74 -2.97 -1.11 5.03
C PRO A 74 -3.60 -2.44 5.46
N LYS A 75 -4.51 -2.98 4.64
CA LYS A 75 -5.20 -4.23 4.97
C LYS A 75 -4.24 -5.43 4.91
N ALA A 76 -3.32 -5.45 3.94
CA ALA A 76 -2.27 -6.45 3.89
C ALA A 76 -1.38 -6.41 5.14
N MET A 77 -1.01 -5.21 5.60
CA MET A 77 -0.20 -5.04 6.82
C MET A 77 -0.91 -5.62 8.05
N GLU A 78 -2.19 -5.28 8.22
CA GLU A 78 -3.02 -5.79 9.32
C GLU A 78 -3.18 -7.33 9.29
N ILE A 79 -3.49 -7.89 8.11
CA ILE A 79 -3.64 -9.35 7.95
C ILE A 79 -2.31 -10.06 8.23
N THR A 80 -1.20 -9.49 7.76
CA THR A 80 0.14 -10.08 7.99
C THR A 80 0.50 -10.08 9.48
N GLU A 81 0.16 -9.01 10.21
CA GLU A 81 0.33 -8.95 11.67
C GLU A 81 -0.51 -10.04 12.38
N GLN A 82 -1.78 -10.20 11.99
CA GLN A 82 -2.64 -11.27 12.53
C GLN A 82 -2.10 -12.68 12.24
N ILE A 83 -1.55 -12.89 11.04
CA ILE A 83 -0.90 -14.16 10.67
C ILE A 83 0.32 -14.40 11.57
N ALA A 84 1.15 -13.39 11.79
CA ALA A 84 2.33 -13.48 12.64
C ALA A 84 1.96 -13.80 14.09
N ASP A 85 0.95 -13.11 14.65
CA ASP A 85 0.45 -13.35 16.01
C ASP A 85 -0.09 -14.77 16.18
N ARG A 86 -0.82 -15.26 15.17
CA ARG A 86 -1.38 -16.61 15.17
C ARG A 86 -0.29 -17.68 15.15
N ILE A 87 0.75 -17.50 14.35
CA ILE A 87 1.89 -18.41 14.28
C ILE A 87 2.71 -18.35 15.58
N SER A 88 2.92 -17.16 16.14
CA SER A 88 3.62 -16.96 17.40
C SER A 88 2.94 -17.67 18.57
N SER A 89 1.60 -17.58 18.62
CA SER A 89 0.80 -18.16 19.72
C SER A 89 0.64 -19.67 19.63
N ASP A 90 0.40 -20.21 18.42
CA ASP A 90 -0.03 -21.60 18.24
C ASP A 90 1.00 -22.48 17.50
N GLY A 91 2.08 -21.89 16.99
CA GLY A 91 3.01 -22.55 16.10
C GLY A 91 2.44 -22.82 14.69
N GLY A 92 3.34 -23.20 13.77
CA GLY A 92 3.02 -23.53 12.38
C GLY A 92 3.69 -22.57 11.40
N GLY A 93 3.00 -22.24 10.30
CA GLY A 93 3.58 -21.42 9.23
C GLY A 93 2.56 -20.88 8.23
N ALA A 94 3.00 -19.93 7.40
CA ALA A 94 2.23 -19.34 6.31
C ALA A 94 3.00 -19.41 4.99
N LEU A 95 2.28 -19.67 3.90
CA LEU A 95 2.77 -19.55 2.52
C LEU A 95 1.91 -18.54 1.79
N ILE A 96 2.51 -17.42 1.42
CA ILE A 96 1.87 -16.34 0.64
C ILE A 96 2.52 -16.34 -0.75
N ILE A 97 1.71 -16.54 -1.78
CA ILE A 97 2.14 -16.57 -3.19
C ILE A 97 1.34 -15.49 -3.91
N ASP A 98 2.05 -14.48 -4.43
CA ASP A 98 1.46 -13.35 -5.12
C ASP A 98 2.45 -12.71 -6.10
N TYR A 99 1.94 -11.93 -7.05
CA TYR A 99 2.76 -11.14 -7.95
C TYR A 99 3.21 -9.86 -7.26
N GLY A 100 4.52 -9.59 -7.27
CA GLY A 100 5.03 -8.40 -6.59
C GLY A 100 6.52 -8.19 -6.73
N LYS A 101 7.03 -7.17 -6.03
CA LYS A 101 8.45 -6.82 -5.99
C LYS A 101 8.95 -6.80 -4.54
N ASN A 102 10.21 -7.17 -4.35
CA ASN A 102 10.90 -7.03 -3.06
C ASN A 102 11.45 -5.60 -2.90
N GLY A 103 10.57 -4.61 -2.78
CA GLY A 103 10.92 -3.19 -2.71
C GLY A 103 9.71 -2.27 -2.65
N ILE A 104 9.92 -0.95 -2.76
CA ILE A 104 8.81 0.00 -2.92
C ILE A 104 8.12 -0.22 -4.27
N VAL A 105 6.79 -0.28 -4.24
CA VAL A 105 5.94 -0.33 -5.43
C VAL A 105 5.39 1.08 -5.67
N SER A 106 5.57 1.60 -6.88
CA SER A 106 5.19 2.97 -7.22
C SER A 106 3.84 3.07 -7.89
N ASP A 107 3.61 2.29 -8.94
CA ASP A 107 2.38 2.27 -9.73
C ASP A 107 2.23 0.87 -10.32
N SER A 108 1.41 0.05 -9.67
CA SER A 108 1.14 -1.34 -10.09
C SER A 108 -0.33 -1.61 -10.35
N LEU A 109 -1.22 -0.73 -9.86
CA LEU A 109 -2.65 -0.81 -10.14
C LEU A 109 -2.91 -0.75 -11.65
N GLN A 110 -3.60 -1.76 -12.16
CA GLN A 110 -4.06 -1.82 -13.55
C GLN A 110 -5.56 -1.52 -13.59
N VAL A 111 -5.97 -0.63 -14.51
CA VAL A 111 -7.35 -0.18 -14.71
C VAL A 111 -7.82 -0.61 -16.09
#